data_AF-A0AAD6RKY5-F1
#
_entry.id   AF-A0AAD6RKY5-F1
#
_cell.length_a   1.000
_cell.length_b   1.000
_cell.length_c   1.000
_cell.angle_alpha   90.00
_cell.angle_beta   90.00
_cell.angle_gamma   90.00
#
_symmetry.space_group_name_H-M   'P 1'
#
loop_
_entity.id
_entity.type
_entity.pdbx_description
1 polymer ?
#
loop_
_entity_poly.entity_id
_entity_poly.type
_entity_poly.pdbx_seq_one_letter_code
_entity_poly.pdbx_strand_id
1 'polypeptide(L)'
;MESIKLFGGYGKVNPHLEDQSPHQQQSASKRRILILSVASILLLTLIIGIALASLIHESNSEPDESPYLSSSNPAESIKTAALKDCVSQFDDSLSKLNDSLSAMEVGPGEKMLNLEKVNDIQTWISAAMTDQDTCIDGLEEMGSKFLDEIKAKIERSKEFLSISLAIIAKMQALLEKFDQKMH
;
A
#
# COMPACT_ATOMS: atom_id res chain seq x y z
N MET A 1 -64.04 -49.25 -6.84
CA MET A 1 -63.90 -50.71 -6.70
C MET A 1 -62.50 -51.04 -7.21
N GLU A 2 -61.43 -50.95 -6.40
CA GLU A 2 -61.05 -51.86 -5.29
C GLU A 2 -61.36 -53.32 -5.64
N SER A 3 -60.40 -54.22 -5.79
CA SER A 3 -59.61 -54.83 -4.69
C SER A 3 -58.37 -55.53 -5.27
N ILE A 4 -57.12 -55.24 -4.85
CA ILE A 4 -56.32 -55.86 -3.77
C ILE A 4 -56.02 -57.36 -3.94
N LYS A 5 -54.72 -57.74 -4.05
CA LYS A 5 -53.95 -58.70 -3.21
C LYS A 5 -52.44 -58.40 -3.45
N LEU A 6 -51.53 -58.05 -2.52
CA LEU A 6 -51.26 -58.38 -1.11
C LEU A 6 -50.40 -59.65 -0.98
N PHE A 7 -49.09 -59.47 -0.73
CA PHE A 7 -48.09 -60.26 0.06
C PHE A 7 -46.72 -59.56 -0.20
N GLY A 8 -45.95 -59.00 0.73
CA GLY A 8 -45.84 -59.21 2.16
C GLY A 8 -44.75 -60.26 2.46
N GLY A 9 -43.52 -59.84 2.79
CA GLY A 9 -42.56 -60.71 3.48
C GLY A 9 -41.08 -60.31 3.49
N TYR A 10 -40.62 -59.80 4.66
CA TYR A 10 -39.28 -59.92 5.30
C TYR A 10 -38.02 -59.51 4.51
N GLY A 11 -37.11 -58.64 4.96
CA GLY A 11 -36.64 -58.35 6.32
C GLY A 11 -35.23 -58.94 6.53
N LYS A 12 -34.15 -58.16 6.35
CA LYS A 12 -32.91 -58.28 7.15
C LYS A 12 -31.94 -57.09 6.99
N VAL A 13 -31.61 -56.52 8.14
CA VAL A 13 -30.50 -55.62 8.53
C VAL A 13 -29.13 -56.19 8.10
N ASN A 14 -28.01 -55.48 7.82
CA ASN A 14 -27.30 -54.39 8.52
C ASN A 14 -26.07 -53.88 7.66
N PRO A 15 -25.25 -52.90 8.11
CA PRO A 15 -24.50 -51.93 7.30
C PRO A 15 -23.02 -52.28 7.03
N HIS A 16 -22.42 -51.66 6.00
CA HIS A 16 -20.98 -51.37 6.00
C HIS A 16 -20.68 -50.19 5.07
N LEU A 17 -19.95 -49.21 5.61
CA LEU A 17 -19.28 -48.13 4.89
C LEU A 17 -18.46 -48.71 3.72
N GLU A 18 -18.41 -48.02 2.59
CA GLU A 18 -17.11 -47.63 2.01
C GLU A 18 -17.39 -46.59 0.92
N ASP A 19 -17.00 -45.36 1.21
CA ASP A 19 -16.79 -44.32 0.22
C ASP A 19 -15.61 -44.74 -0.66
N GLN A 20 -15.80 -44.85 -1.98
CA GLN A 20 -14.69 -44.72 -2.93
C GLN A 20 -15.16 -44.54 -4.39
N SER A 21 -15.07 -43.29 -4.83
CA SER A 21 -14.55 -42.82 -6.14
C SER A 21 -15.32 -43.11 -7.45
N PRO A 22 -15.41 -42.09 -8.35
CA PRO A 22 -15.48 -42.34 -9.79
C PRO A 22 -14.21 -41.88 -10.53
N HIS A 23 -13.72 -42.84 -11.32
CA HIS A 23 -12.65 -42.78 -12.30
C HIS A 23 -12.82 -41.69 -13.39
N GLN A 24 -11.71 -41.00 -13.65
CA GLN A 24 -11.02 -41.02 -14.95
C GLN A 24 -11.67 -40.31 -16.16
N GLN A 25 -11.79 -38.98 -16.07
CA GLN A 25 -11.84 -38.07 -17.22
C GLN A 25 -10.80 -36.94 -16.98
N GLN A 26 -10.09 -36.49 -18.03
CA GLN A 26 -9.06 -35.42 -18.09
C GLN A 26 -7.62 -35.75 -17.63
N SER A 27 -6.81 -36.34 -18.53
CA SER A 27 -5.38 -36.61 -18.28
C SER A 27 -4.45 -35.40 -18.51
N ALA A 28 -4.71 -34.53 -19.50
CA ALA A 28 -3.78 -33.42 -19.84
C ALA A 28 -4.02 -32.14 -19.02
N SER A 29 -5.28 -31.75 -18.81
CA SER A 29 -5.62 -30.50 -18.11
C SER A 29 -5.30 -30.54 -16.62
N LYS A 30 -5.52 -31.69 -15.96
CA LYS A 30 -5.19 -31.88 -14.54
C LYS A 30 -3.68 -31.89 -14.30
N ARG A 31 -2.91 -32.50 -15.22
CA ARG A 31 -1.43 -32.44 -15.19
C ARG A 31 -0.93 -31.00 -15.37
N ARG A 32 -1.53 -30.21 -16.27
CA ARG A 32 -1.21 -28.79 -16.43
C ARG A 32 -1.53 -27.98 -15.17
N ILE A 33 -2.68 -28.21 -14.54
CA ILE A 33 -3.06 -27.55 -13.28
C ILE A 33 -2.09 -27.94 -12.15
N LEU A 34 -1.73 -29.22 -12.04
CA LEU A 34 -0.73 -29.70 -11.06
C LEU A 34 0.66 -29.08 -11.29
N ILE A 35 1.09 -28.95 -12.54
CA ILE A 35 2.37 -28.30 -12.87
C ILE A 35 2.35 -26.82 -12.49
N LEU A 36 1.26 -26.10 -12.81
CA LEU A 36 1.10 -24.70 -12.44
C LEU A 36 1.04 -24.50 -10.93
N SER A 37 0.34 -25.37 -10.19
CA SER A 37 0.29 -25.30 -8.73
C SER A 37 1.65 -25.59 -8.11
N VAL A 38 2.37 -26.61 -8.58
CA VAL A 38 3.72 -26.94 -8.08
C VAL A 38 4.71 -25.83 -8.40
N ALA A 39 4.68 -25.27 -9.62
CA ALA A 39 5.53 -24.15 -10.00
C ALA A 39 5.26 -22.91 -9.14
N SER A 40 3.98 -22.61 -8.87
CA SER A 40 3.59 -21.50 -7.98
C SER A 40 4.09 -21.71 -6.54
N ILE A 41 3.92 -22.93 -5.99
CA ILE A 41 4.41 -23.27 -4.65
C ILE A 41 5.94 -23.14 -4.58
N LEU A 42 6.67 -23.66 -5.57
CA LEU A 42 8.13 -23.55 -5.63
C LEU A 42 8.58 -22.09 -5.67
N LEU A 43 7.91 -21.26 -6.47
CA LEU A 43 8.22 -19.85 -6.61
C LEU A 43 7.96 -19.08 -5.32
N LEU A 44 6.86 -19.37 -4.62
CA LEU A 44 6.55 -18.81 -3.30
C LEU A 44 7.60 -19.22 -2.26
N THR A 45 8.00 -20.49 -2.23
CA THR A 45 9.04 -20.96 -1.29
C THR A 45 10.39 -20.28 -1.53
N LEU A 46 10.75 -20.02 -2.79
CA LEU A 46 11.97 -19.31 -3.14
C LEU A 46 11.93 -17.85 -2.68
N ILE A 47 10.81 -17.15 -2.92
CA ILE A 47 10.63 -15.75 -2.50
C ILE A 47 10.69 -15.64 -0.98
N ILE A 48 9.98 -16.51 -0.25
CA ILE A 48 10.00 -16.52 1.22
C ILE A 48 11.41 -16.83 1.72
N GLY A 49 12.11 -17.79 1.10
CA GLY A 49 13.49 -18.12 1.42
C GLY A 49 14.45 -16.94 1.26
N ILE A 50 14.33 -16.18 0.16
CA ILE A 50 15.14 -14.98 -0.07
C ILE A 50 14.81 -13.89 0.96
N ALA A 51 13.53 -13.64 1.26
CA ALA A 51 13.13 -12.65 2.25
C ALA A 51 13.66 -13.00 3.65
N LEU A 52 13.56 -14.26 4.08
CA LEU A 52 14.12 -14.73 5.35
C LEU A 52 15.65 -14.71 5.35
N ALA A 53 16.29 -15.00 4.21
CA ALA A 53 17.74 -14.91 4.09
C ALA A 53 18.23 -13.45 4.18
N SER A 54 17.50 -12.49 3.61
CA SER A 54 17.78 -11.06 3.81
C SER A 54 17.63 -10.65 5.27
N LEU A 55 16.62 -11.16 5.99
CA LEU A 55 16.47 -10.91 7.44
C LEU A 55 17.62 -11.52 8.27
N ILE A 56 18.20 -12.64 7.83
CA ILE A 56 19.38 -13.25 8.49
C ILE A 56 20.67 -12.54 8.06
N HIS A 57 20.76 -12.06 6.82
CA HIS A 57 21.90 -11.28 6.32
C HIS A 57 21.92 -9.85 6.92
N GLU A 58 20.76 -9.37 7.40
CA GLU A 58 20.57 -8.14 8.17
C GLU A 58 20.76 -8.38 9.69
N SER A 59 21.60 -9.35 10.08
CA SER A 59 22.01 -9.56 11.48
C SER A 59 23.50 -9.28 11.74
N ASN A 60 24.21 -8.63 10.80
CA ASN A 60 25.57 -8.10 11.01
C ASN A 60 25.75 -6.61 10.66
N SER A 61 24.66 -5.88 10.42
CA SER A 61 24.68 -4.45 10.69
C SER A 61 24.22 -4.28 12.13
N GLU A 62 25.17 -3.97 13.01
CA GLU A 62 24.87 -3.28 14.26
C GLU A 62 23.74 -2.26 13.98
N PRO A 63 22.64 -2.25 14.74
CA PRO A 63 21.87 -1.03 14.84
C PRO A 63 22.86 -0.01 15.40
N ASP A 64 23.34 0.89 14.53
CA ASP A 64 24.09 2.06 14.94
C ASP A 64 23.30 2.68 16.08
N GLU A 65 23.96 2.67 17.23
CA GLU A 65 23.52 3.19 18.50
C GLU A 65 22.68 4.44 18.21
N SER A 66 21.37 4.40 18.48
CA SER A 66 20.56 5.62 18.52
C SER A 66 21.30 6.56 19.47
N PRO A 67 21.98 7.61 19.00
CA PRO A 67 22.73 8.42 19.91
C PRO A 67 21.66 9.29 20.54
N TYR A 68 21.27 8.93 21.76
CA TYR A 68 20.82 9.94 22.70
C TYR A 68 22.06 10.82 23.00
N LEU A 69 22.47 11.62 22.01
CA LEU A 69 23.63 12.51 22.04
C LEU A 69 23.27 13.66 22.97
N SER A 70 23.56 13.47 24.26
CA SER A 70 23.96 14.59 25.10
C SER A 70 25.36 15.04 24.63
N SER A 71 25.43 15.70 23.47
CA SER A 71 26.65 16.30 22.95
C SER A 71 26.81 17.70 23.51
N SER A 72 27.94 17.98 24.15
CA SER A 72 28.32 19.30 24.65
C SER A 72 28.85 20.23 23.55
N ASN A 73 28.85 19.79 22.28
CA ASN A 73 29.31 20.57 21.13
C ASN A 73 28.13 21.30 20.46
N PRO A 74 28.12 22.65 20.41
CA PRO A 74 27.02 23.43 19.85
C PRO A 74 26.71 23.09 18.37
N ALA A 75 27.73 22.80 17.56
CA ALA A 75 27.54 22.46 16.15
C ALA A 75 26.79 21.14 15.94
N GLU A 76 27.07 20.11 16.75
CA GLU A 76 26.37 18.82 16.67
C GLU A 76 24.92 18.91 17.20
N SER A 77 24.69 19.76 18.20
CA SER A 77 23.34 20.07 18.68
C SER A 77 22.49 20.75 17.60
N ILE A 78 23.08 21.67 16.82
CA ILE A 78 22.37 22.36 15.73
C ILE A 78 22.01 21.38 14.61
N LYS A 79 22.93 20.50 14.22
CA LYS A 79 22.64 19.47 13.20
C LYS A 79 21.51 18.54 13.62
N THR A 80 21.55 18.08 14.86
CA THR A 80 20.50 17.22 15.42
C THR A 80 19.14 17.94 15.42
N ALA A 81 19.11 19.23 15.77
CA ALA A 81 17.89 20.03 15.74
C ALA A 81 17.35 20.16 14.31
N ALA A 82 18.19 20.53 13.34
CA ALA A 82 17.78 20.69 11.94
C ALA A 82 17.26 19.37 11.32
N LEU A 83 17.88 18.23 11.64
CA LEU A 83 17.38 16.91 11.22
C LEU A 83 16.03 16.60 11.85
N LYS A 84 15.85 16.88 13.14
CA LYS A 84 14.57 16.68 13.83
C LYS A 84 13.48 17.56 13.23
N ASP A 85 13.79 18.81 12.94
CA ASP A 85 12.86 19.75 12.32
C ASP A 85 12.47 19.27 10.92
N CYS A 86 13.44 18.81 10.11
CA CYS A 86 13.15 18.19 8.81
C CYS A 86 12.23 16.97 8.94
N VAL A 87 12.46 16.06 9.90
CA VAL A 87 11.58 14.90 10.13
C VAL A 87 10.16 15.35 10.46
N SER A 88 10.00 16.38 11.30
CA SER A 88 8.68 16.96 11.60
C SER A 88 7.99 17.51 10.36
N GLN A 89 8.73 18.19 9.46
CA GLN A 89 8.17 18.66 8.18
C GLN A 89 7.72 17.48 7.30
N PHE A 90 8.44 16.36 7.31
CA PHE A 90 8.01 15.16 6.59
C PHE A 90 6.77 14.49 7.18
N ASP A 91 6.64 14.47 8.50
CA ASP A 91 5.44 13.98 9.17
C ASP A 91 4.22 14.83 8.79
N ASP A 92 4.39 16.15 8.79
CA ASP A 92 3.37 17.11 8.35
C ASP A 92 3.02 16.93 6.86
N SER A 93 4.02 16.71 6.01
CA SER A 93 3.84 16.41 4.58
C SER A 93 3.02 15.13 4.40
N LEU A 94 3.37 14.06 5.12
CA LEU A 94 2.68 12.78 5.07
C LEU A 94 1.24 12.88 5.57
N SER A 95 0.98 13.63 6.65
CA SER A 95 -0.37 13.87 7.14
C SER A 95 -1.25 14.51 6.06
N LYS A 96 -0.75 15.56 5.40
CA LYS A 96 -1.47 16.25 4.32
C LYS A 96 -1.73 15.34 3.11
N LEU A 97 -0.78 14.47 2.78
CA LEU A 97 -0.97 13.47 1.73
C LEU A 97 -2.02 12.41 2.12
N ASN A 98 -2.08 12.01 3.39
CA ASN A 98 -3.13 11.13 3.90
C ASN A 98 -4.50 11.81 3.85
N ASP A 99 -4.59 13.08 4.25
CA ASP A 99 -5.83 13.86 4.15
C ASP A 99 -6.29 13.96 2.69
N SER A 100 -5.36 14.17 1.76
CA SER A 100 -5.62 14.13 0.32
C SER A 100 -6.22 12.80 -0.12
N LEU A 101 -5.64 11.69 0.31
CA LEU A 101 -6.16 10.36 0.00
C LEU A 101 -7.56 10.13 0.59
N SER A 102 -7.80 10.58 1.83
CA SER A 102 -9.12 10.49 2.46
C SER A 102 -10.17 11.34 1.72
N ALA A 103 -9.83 12.53 1.22
CA ALA A 103 -10.76 13.33 0.42
C ALA A 103 -11.02 12.76 -0.97
N MET A 104 -10.16 11.86 -1.48
CA MET A 104 -10.45 11.12 -2.72
C MET A 104 -11.56 10.08 -2.54
N GLU A 105 -11.98 9.78 -1.31
CA GLU A 105 -13.10 8.89 -1.05
C GLU A 105 -14.44 9.54 -1.44
N VAL A 106 -15.24 8.78 -2.20
CA VAL A 106 -16.60 9.16 -2.56
C VAL A 106 -17.53 8.67 -1.45
N GLY A 107 -18.19 9.61 -0.77
CA GLY A 107 -19.01 9.33 0.41
C GLY A 107 -20.31 8.57 0.07
N PRO A 108 -20.98 7.99 1.06
CA PRO A 108 -22.26 7.31 0.85
C PRO A 108 -23.30 8.26 0.24
N GLY A 109 -23.76 7.96 -0.98
CA GLY A 109 -24.72 8.78 -1.72
C GLY A 109 -24.10 9.80 -2.69
N GLU A 110 -22.78 9.98 -2.67
CA GLU A 110 -22.06 10.73 -3.69
C GLU A 110 -21.80 9.84 -4.92
N LYS A 111 -21.88 10.42 -6.13
CA LYS A 111 -21.58 9.70 -7.38
C LYS A 111 -20.15 9.91 -7.87
N MET A 112 -19.55 11.03 -7.47
CA MET A 112 -18.21 11.46 -7.85
C MET A 112 -17.66 12.45 -6.82
N LEU A 113 -16.37 12.75 -6.92
CA LEU A 113 -15.76 13.86 -6.18
C LEU A 113 -16.43 15.19 -6.54
N ASN A 114 -16.59 16.05 -5.54
CA ASN A 114 -17.08 17.41 -5.73
C ASN A 114 -15.89 18.40 -5.82
N LEU A 115 -16.20 19.64 -6.23
CA LEU A 115 -15.18 20.66 -6.45
C LEU A 115 -14.44 21.04 -5.15
N GLU A 116 -15.14 21.02 -4.02
CA GLU A 116 -14.57 21.31 -2.69
C GLU A 116 -13.47 20.31 -2.33
N LYS A 117 -13.76 19.01 -2.40
CA LYS A 117 -12.77 17.95 -2.14
C LYS A 117 -11.55 18.05 -3.05
N VAL A 118 -11.76 18.37 -4.34
CA VAL A 118 -10.65 18.54 -5.29
C VAL A 118 -9.78 19.76 -4.94
N ASN A 119 -10.38 20.85 -4.48
CA ASN A 119 -9.65 22.03 -4.02
C ASN A 119 -8.86 21.76 -2.73
N ASP A 120 -9.43 20.98 -1.80
CA ASP A 120 -8.74 20.56 -0.57
C ASP A 120 -7.54 19.67 -0.91
N ILE A 121 -7.71 18.68 -1.78
CA ILE A 121 -6.62 17.82 -2.27
C ILE A 121 -5.50 18.66 -2.91
N GLN A 122 -5.85 19.65 -3.76
CA GLN A 122 -4.85 20.54 -4.36
C GLN A 122 -4.08 21.32 -3.30
N THR A 123 -4.78 21.83 -2.29
CA THR A 123 -4.20 22.62 -1.20
C THR A 123 -3.24 21.78 -0.37
N TRP A 124 -3.66 20.57 0.01
CA TRP A 124 -2.83 19.68 0.83
C TRP A 124 -1.62 19.14 0.09
N ILE A 125 -1.73 18.77 -1.19
CA ILE A 125 -0.55 18.37 -1.98
C ILE A 125 0.43 19.55 -2.13
N SER A 126 -0.08 20.76 -2.36
CA SER A 126 0.77 21.96 -2.46
C SER A 126 1.49 22.24 -1.13
N ALA A 127 0.77 22.14 -0.01
CA ALA A 127 1.34 22.32 1.31
C ALA A 127 2.35 21.21 1.67
N ALA A 128 2.11 19.97 1.27
CA ALA A 128 3.05 18.86 1.44
C ALA A 128 4.36 19.09 0.68
N MET A 129 4.33 19.73 -0.50
CA MET A 129 5.54 20.16 -1.21
C MET A 129 6.27 21.28 -0.45
N THR A 130 5.54 22.26 0.09
CA THR A 130 6.12 23.34 0.89
C THR A 130 6.82 22.82 2.15
N ASP A 131 6.28 21.82 2.83
CA ASP A 131 6.95 21.21 3.99
C ASP A 131 8.27 20.54 3.56
N GLN A 132 8.27 19.87 2.40
CA GLN A 132 9.47 19.26 1.83
C GLN A 132 10.54 20.32 1.48
N ASP A 133 10.14 21.47 0.94
CA ASP A 133 11.02 22.61 0.72
C ASP A 133 11.58 23.16 2.04
N THR A 134 10.73 23.30 3.05
CA THR A 134 11.12 23.79 4.38
C THR A 134 12.14 22.86 5.04
N CYS A 135 12.01 21.53 4.89
CA CYS A 135 13.05 20.59 5.32
C CYS A 135 14.38 20.86 4.60
N ILE A 136 14.38 20.96 3.26
CA ILE A 136 15.61 21.17 2.49
C ILE A 136 16.29 22.47 2.94
N ASP A 137 15.52 23.56 3.04
CA ASP A 137 16.00 24.88 3.45
C ASP A 137 16.65 24.83 4.84
N GLY A 138 16.02 24.13 5.79
CA GLY A 138 16.56 23.94 7.15
C GLY A 138 17.83 23.09 7.21
N LEU A 139 18.12 22.31 6.16
CA LEU A 139 19.29 21.46 6.07
C LEU A 139 20.46 22.08 5.28
N GLU A 140 20.28 23.18 4.55
CA GLU A 140 21.30 23.70 3.62
C GLU A 140 22.64 24.06 4.29
N GLU A 141 22.62 24.43 5.58
CA GLU A 141 23.83 24.80 6.34
C GLU A 141 24.66 23.61 6.82
N MET A 142 24.15 22.38 6.70
CA MET A 142 24.76 21.20 7.32
C MET A 142 25.91 20.57 6.50
N GLY A 143 26.12 21.05 5.25
CA GLY A 143 27.30 20.78 4.41
C GLY A 143 27.88 19.36 4.46
N SER A 144 27.20 18.37 3.87
CA SER A 144 27.73 17.00 3.77
C SER A 144 27.10 16.19 2.63
N LYS A 145 27.79 15.15 2.14
CA LYS A 145 27.30 14.21 1.11
C LYS A 145 25.95 13.57 1.47
N PHE A 146 25.71 13.36 2.77
CA PHE A 146 24.44 12.84 3.27
C PHE A 146 23.25 13.74 2.92
N LEU A 147 23.44 15.06 2.93
CA LEU A 147 22.41 16.02 2.56
C LEU A 147 22.10 15.99 1.07
N ASP A 148 23.11 15.78 0.23
CA ASP A 148 22.90 15.67 -1.21
C ASP A 148 22.00 14.46 -1.53
N GLU A 149 22.21 13.34 -0.83
CA GLU A 149 21.38 12.13 -0.96
C GLU A 149 19.95 12.36 -0.47
N ILE A 150 19.76 13.09 0.64
CA ILE A 150 18.44 13.47 1.13
C ILE A 150 17.77 14.40 0.11
N LYS A 151 18.40 15.52 -0.26
CA LYS A 151 17.89 16.51 -1.21
C LYS A 151 17.45 15.85 -2.52
N ALA A 152 18.25 14.93 -3.07
CA ALA A 152 17.89 14.19 -4.27
C ALA A 152 16.62 13.32 -4.11
N LYS A 153 16.42 12.70 -2.94
CA LYS A 153 15.19 11.95 -2.64
C LYS A 153 13.98 12.87 -2.50
N ILE A 154 14.16 14.01 -1.84
CA ILE A 154 13.09 15.00 -1.65
C ILE A 154 12.68 15.61 -3.00
N GLU A 155 13.63 15.97 -3.87
CA GLU A 155 13.29 16.50 -5.20
C GLU A 155 12.52 15.47 -6.05
N ARG A 156 12.91 14.19 -5.99
CA ARG A 156 12.13 13.12 -6.63
C ARG A 156 10.71 13.01 -6.06
N SER A 157 10.55 13.15 -4.74
CA SER A 157 9.23 13.18 -4.08
C SER A 157 8.38 14.33 -4.64
N LYS A 158 8.96 15.54 -4.73
CA LYS A 158 8.31 16.72 -5.31
C LYS A 158 7.90 16.55 -6.76
N GLU A 159 8.68 15.84 -7.57
CA GLU A 159 8.27 15.49 -8.95
C GLU A 159 6.96 14.72 -8.98
N PHE A 160 6.79 13.71 -8.11
CA PHE A 160 5.54 12.95 -8.01
C PHE A 160 4.36 13.81 -7.52
N LEU A 161 4.61 14.71 -6.58
CA LEU A 161 3.58 15.64 -6.09
C LEU A 161 3.17 16.65 -7.17
N SER A 162 4.11 17.15 -7.95
CA SER A 162 3.84 18.03 -9.09
C SER A 162 3.01 17.33 -10.18
N ILE A 163 3.33 16.07 -10.48
CA ILE A 163 2.51 15.24 -11.39
C ILE A 163 1.09 15.08 -10.85
N SER A 164 0.96 14.84 -9.54
CA SER A 164 -0.33 14.71 -8.88
C SER A 164 -1.14 16.01 -8.99
N LEU A 165 -0.56 17.17 -8.67
CA LEU A 165 -1.20 18.48 -8.85
C LEU A 165 -1.69 18.73 -10.27
N ALA A 166 -0.90 18.34 -11.28
CA ALA A 166 -1.32 18.47 -12.67
C ALA A 166 -2.59 17.65 -12.97
N ILE A 167 -2.71 16.44 -12.42
CA ILE A 167 -3.90 15.59 -12.54
C ILE A 167 -5.09 16.23 -11.81
N ILE A 168 -4.90 16.69 -10.57
CA ILE A 168 -5.93 17.35 -9.76
C ILE A 168 -6.48 18.59 -10.50
N ALA A 169 -5.60 19.42 -11.06
CA ALA A 169 -6.00 20.60 -11.83
C ALA A 169 -6.85 20.25 -13.07
N LYS A 170 -6.57 19.12 -13.73
CA LYS A 170 -7.43 18.62 -14.83
C LYS A 170 -8.79 18.14 -14.31
N MET A 171 -8.84 17.47 -13.16
CA MET A 171 -10.10 17.05 -12.55
C MET A 171 -10.96 18.25 -12.14
N GLN A 172 -10.36 19.26 -11.53
CA GLN A 172 -11.05 20.51 -11.17
C GLN A 172 -11.71 21.14 -12.40
N ALA A 173 -10.95 21.30 -13.49
CA ALA A 173 -11.46 21.86 -14.73
C ALA A 173 -12.57 21.02 -15.39
N LEU A 174 -12.63 19.71 -15.14
CA LEU A 174 -13.73 18.86 -15.58
C LEU A 174 -14.97 19.06 -14.72
N LEU A 175 -14.81 19.10 -13.39
CA LEU A 175 -15.92 19.31 -12.45
C LEU A 175 -16.59 20.67 -12.65
N GLU A 176 -15.82 21.74 -12.83
CA GLU A 176 -16.35 23.08 -13.13
C GLU A 176 -17.22 23.10 -14.40
N LYS A 177 -16.81 22.36 -15.44
CA LYS A 177 -17.60 22.25 -16.68
C LYS A 177 -18.89 21.46 -16.50
N PHE A 178 -18.90 20.45 -15.63
CA PHE A 178 -20.12 19.70 -15.33
C PHE A 178 -21.08 20.53 -14.49
N ASP A 179 -20.57 21.26 -13.49
CA ASP A 179 -21.36 22.13 -12.64
C ASP A 179 -22.04 23.25 -13.44
N GLN A 180 -21.29 23.92 -14.32
CA GLN A 180 -21.83 24.92 -15.26
C GLN A 180 -22.90 24.37 -16.21
N LYS A 181 -22.87 23.07 -16.54
CA LYS A 181 -23.84 22.45 -17.45
C LYS A 181 -25.13 22.02 -16.75
N MET A 182 -25.12 21.92 -15.42
CA MET A 182 -26.29 21.54 -14.62
C MET A 182 -27.13 22.74 -14.16
N HIS A 183 -26.61 23.96 -14.34
CA HIS A 183 -27.32 25.24 -14.15
C HIS A 183 -27.70 25.89 -15.49
#